data_AF-A0A1B7N9C3-F1
#
_entry.id   AF-A0A1B7N9C3-F1
#
_cell.length_a   1.000
_cell.length_b   1.000
_cell.length_c   1.000
_cell.angle_alpha   90.00
_cell.angle_beta   90.00
_cell.angle_gamma   90.00
#
_symmetry.space_group_name_H-M   'P 1'
#
loop_
_entity.id
_entity.type
_entity.pdbx_description
1 polymer ?
#
loop_
_entity_poly.entity_id
_entity_poly.type
_entity_poly.pdbx_seq_one_letter_code
_entity_poly.pdbx_strand_id
1 'polypeptide(L)'
;MSPPVSGKSKESGTARILGSGASGVAELLVFHPVDTVAKRLMSNKGKVSFSSLSPIIFRDYATASLPKKLLSLFPGLGYAAGYKVSQRIYKFGGQPWFNEIITRKYKDEFTSIFGERKGKMMMQATAGSLTGIGEVVLLPLDALKIKRQVNPEAFRGRGVLRIFMEEGTTLYRGWGWTMARNAPGSFALFGASAVTKEYVLGVTDYSKATWTQNFIASIAGAVASITIAAPLDTVKTRIQNANFEQKVPGVTVIKDLLRNEGPSAFFKGLTPKILVVGPKLVFSYTLAQSLIPLFGKYV
;
A
#
# COMPACT_ATOMS: atom_id res chain seq x y z
N MET A 1 6.32 6.45 -7.12
CA MET A 1 7.02 7.73 -7.31
C MET A 1 5.97 8.79 -7.59
N SER A 2 6.03 9.93 -6.90
CA SER A 2 5.41 11.14 -7.44
C SER A 2 6.11 11.47 -8.75
N PRO A 3 5.40 11.89 -9.81
CA PRO A 3 6.06 12.35 -11.02
C PRO A 3 7.07 13.46 -10.66
N PRO A 4 8.26 13.47 -11.28
CA PRO A 4 9.21 14.56 -11.08
C PRO A 4 8.58 15.89 -11.52
N VAL A 5 8.95 16.96 -10.83
CA VAL A 5 8.58 18.33 -11.19
C VAL A 5 9.13 18.60 -12.58
N SER A 6 8.30 18.55 -13.62
CA SER A 6 8.70 19.12 -14.90
C SER A 6 8.70 20.64 -14.71
N GLY A 7 9.89 21.23 -14.80
CA GLY A 7 10.02 22.68 -14.74
C GLY A 7 9.30 23.29 -15.93
N LYS A 8 8.24 24.06 -15.65
CA LYS A 8 7.88 25.32 -16.35
C LYS A 8 6.59 26.01 -15.85
N SER A 9 5.87 25.46 -14.87
CA SER A 9 4.82 26.23 -14.17
C SER A 9 4.85 25.95 -12.66
N LYS A 10 4.68 26.99 -11.84
CA LYS A 10 4.33 26.82 -10.42
C LYS A 10 2.91 26.24 -10.37
N GLU A 11 2.78 24.92 -10.56
CA GLU A 11 1.49 24.25 -10.43
C GLU A 11 0.91 24.50 -9.03
N SER A 12 -0.35 24.94 -8.97
CA SER A 12 -1.10 25.17 -7.74
C SER A 12 -1.08 23.91 -6.86
N GLY A 13 -0.79 24.05 -5.57
CA GLY A 13 -0.84 22.93 -4.61
C GLY A 13 -2.21 22.23 -4.62
N THR A 14 -3.27 23.00 -4.85
CA THR A 14 -4.64 22.50 -5.04
C THR A 14 -4.76 21.60 -6.27
N ALA A 15 -4.21 22.00 -7.43
CA ALA A 15 -4.22 21.19 -8.64
C ALA A 15 -3.52 19.84 -8.45
N ARG A 16 -2.44 19.80 -7.66
CA ARG A 16 -1.72 18.56 -7.34
C ARG A 16 -2.52 17.65 -6.42
N ILE A 17 -3.19 18.20 -5.42
CA ILE A 17 -4.06 17.43 -4.51
C ILE A 17 -5.24 16.84 -5.31
N LEU A 18 -5.92 17.66 -6.13
CA LEU A 18 -7.05 17.21 -6.95
C LEU A 18 -6.63 16.19 -8.00
N GLY A 19 -5.57 16.46 -8.76
CA GLY A 19 -5.04 15.57 -9.79
C GLY A 19 -4.55 14.24 -9.23
N SER A 20 -3.82 14.28 -8.12
CA SER A 20 -3.39 13.06 -7.43
C SER A 20 -4.56 12.33 -6.75
N GLY A 21 -5.55 13.03 -6.19
CA GLY A 21 -6.76 12.42 -5.64
C GLY A 21 -7.54 11.65 -6.71
N ALA A 22 -7.86 12.32 -7.82
CA ALA A 22 -8.60 11.76 -8.95
C ALA A 22 -7.85 10.58 -9.60
N SER A 23 -6.55 10.73 -9.87
CA SER A 23 -5.68 9.63 -10.33
C SER A 23 -5.73 8.43 -9.37
N GLY A 24 -5.71 8.71 -8.06
CA GLY A 24 -5.82 7.68 -7.03
C GLY A 24 -7.15 6.92 -7.07
N VAL A 25 -8.27 7.63 -7.24
CA VAL A 25 -9.60 7.00 -7.35
C VAL A 25 -9.72 6.19 -8.64
N ALA A 26 -9.27 6.73 -9.78
CA ALA A 26 -9.28 6.01 -11.05
C ALA A 26 -8.44 4.73 -11.01
N GLU A 27 -7.26 4.78 -10.36
CA GLU A 27 -6.42 3.59 -10.16
C GLU A 27 -7.15 2.54 -9.29
N LEU A 28 -7.99 2.95 -8.33
CA LEU A 28 -8.80 1.98 -7.58
C LEU A 28 -9.88 1.34 -8.45
N LEU A 29 -10.55 2.08 -9.33
CA LEU A 29 -11.56 1.51 -10.22
C LEU A 29 -11.01 0.37 -11.08
N VAL A 30 -9.73 0.46 -11.48
CA VAL A 30 -9.08 -0.56 -12.30
C VAL A 30 -8.47 -1.68 -11.45
N PHE A 31 -7.77 -1.34 -10.37
CA PHE A 31 -6.92 -2.30 -9.64
C PHE A 31 -7.49 -2.79 -8.30
N HIS A 32 -8.65 -2.29 -7.85
CA HIS A 32 -9.31 -2.78 -6.62
C HIS A 32 -9.62 -4.28 -6.64
N PRO A 33 -10.03 -4.90 -7.77
CA PRO A 33 -10.23 -6.35 -7.82
C PRO A 33 -9.01 -7.16 -7.37
N VAL A 34 -7.81 -6.67 -7.68
CA VAL A 34 -6.55 -7.34 -7.35
C VAL A 34 -6.29 -7.29 -5.84
N ASP A 35 -6.61 -6.16 -5.20
CA ASP A 35 -6.51 -6.04 -3.74
C ASP A 35 -7.50 -6.99 -3.05
N THR A 36 -8.74 -7.06 -3.54
CA THR A 36 -9.74 -8.00 -3.05
C THR A 36 -9.28 -9.45 -3.19
N VAL A 37 -8.74 -9.84 -4.35
CA VAL A 37 -8.15 -11.18 -4.59
C VAL A 37 -7.04 -11.47 -3.59
N ALA A 38 -6.08 -10.55 -3.44
CA ALA A 38 -4.95 -10.72 -2.53
C ALA A 38 -5.43 -10.89 -1.07
N LYS A 39 -6.39 -10.08 -0.62
CA LYS A 39 -6.94 -10.16 0.74
C LYS A 39 -7.71 -11.44 1.00
N ARG A 40 -8.51 -11.92 0.03
CA ARG A 40 -9.20 -13.20 0.12
C ARG A 40 -8.22 -14.36 0.23
N LEU A 41 -7.15 -14.36 -0.58
CA LEU A 41 -6.08 -15.35 -0.50
C LEU A 41 -5.35 -15.33 0.86
N MET A 42 -5.02 -14.14 1.39
CA MET A 42 -4.38 -13.99 2.71
C MET A 42 -5.25 -14.50 3.86
N SER A 43 -6.57 -14.29 3.77
CA SER A 43 -7.54 -14.73 4.78
C SER A 43 -7.82 -16.24 4.73
N ASN A 44 -7.56 -16.90 3.60
CA ASN A 44 -7.85 -18.31 3.41
C ASN A 44 -6.88 -19.20 4.20
N LYS A 45 -7.44 -20.09 5.02
CA LYS A 45 -6.68 -21.09 5.79
C LYS A 45 -6.41 -22.39 5.03
N GLY A 46 -7.17 -22.66 3.96
CA GLY A 46 -6.98 -23.87 3.14
C GLY A 46 -5.72 -23.83 2.27
N LYS A 47 -5.29 -24.99 1.75
CA LYS A 47 -4.27 -25.05 0.70
C LYS A 47 -4.79 -24.35 -0.56
N VAL A 48 -3.93 -23.59 -1.22
CA VAL A 48 -4.27 -22.91 -2.48
C VAL A 48 -3.81 -23.80 -3.63
N SER A 49 -4.78 -24.36 -4.35
CA SER A 49 -4.63 -25.11 -5.60
C SER A 49 -5.49 -24.48 -6.70
N PHE A 50 -5.25 -24.86 -7.96
CA PHE A 50 -6.04 -24.39 -9.10
C PHE A 50 -7.56 -24.61 -8.92
N SER A 51 -7.97 -25.76 -8.37
CA SER A 51 -9.38 -26.07 -8.09
C SER A 51 -9.99 -25.21 -6.99
N SER A 52 -9.19 -24.79 -6.00
CA SER A 52 -9.66 -23.96 -4.88
C SER A 52 -9.68 -22.46 -5.18
N LEU A 53 -9.01 -21.99 -6.24
CA LEU A 53 -8.85 -20.56 -6.53
C LEU A 53 -10.18 -19.83 -6.74
N SER A 54 -11.06 -20.37 -7.59
CA SER A 54 -12.35 -19.74 -7.86
C SER A 54 -13.23 -19.64 -6.60
N PRO A 55 -13.41 -20.71 -5.81
CA PRO A 55 -14.08 -20.63 -4.50
C PRO A 55 -13.47 -19.60 -3.54
N ILE A 56 -12.14 -19.51 -3.44
CA ILE A 56 -11.49 -18.53 -2.54
C ILE A 56 -11.69 -17.10 -3.05
N ILE A 57 -11.50 -16.88 -4.35
CA ILE A 57 -11.52 -15.56 -4.97
C ILE A 57 -12.94 -15.01 -5.04
N PHE A 58 -13.92 -15.80 -5.46
CA PHE A 58 -15.28 -15.33 -5.73
C PHE A 58 -16.29 -15.72 -4.64
N ARG A 59 -15.93 -16.62 -3.71
CA ARG A 59 -16.78 -17.06 -2.60
C ARG A 59 -18.12 -17.58 -3.10
N ASP A 60 -19.23 -17.05 -2.60
CA ASP A 60 -20.59 -17.42 -2.98
C ASP A 60 -20.88 -17.19 -4.48
N TYR A 61 -20.05 -16.38 -5.16
CA TYR A 61 -20.14 -16.13 -6.60
C TYR A 61 -19.26 -17.06 -7.45
N ALA A 62 -18.63 -18.09 -6.86
CA ALA A 62 -17.71 -18.98 -7.58
C ALA A 62 -18.35 -19.75 -8.75
N THR A 63 -19.66 -20.00 -8.67
CA THR A 63 -20.45 -20.64 -9.73
C THR A 63 -21.31 -19.65 -10.53
N ALA A 64 -21.26 -18.35 -10.20
CA ALA A 64 -22.03 -17.32 -10.88
C ALA A 64 -21.47 -16.98 -12.27
N SER A 65 -22.26 -16.24 -13.07
CA SER A 65 -21.83 -15.71 -14.36
C SER A 65 -20.65 -14.75 -14.21
N LEU A 66 -19.84 -14.62 -15.28
CA LEU A 66 -18.64 -13.79 -15.28
C LEU A 66 -18.89 -12.34 -14.82
N PRO A 67 -19.96 -11.62 -15.26
CA PRO A 67 -20.23 -10.28 -14.77
C PRO A 67 -20.45 -10.22 -13.25
N LYS A 68 -21.21 -11.17 -12.68
CA LYS A 68 -21.45 -11.25 -11.23
C LYS A 68 -20.17 -11.55 -10.47
N LYS A 69 -19.30 -12.43 -11.00
CA LYS A 69 -17.97 -12.69 -10.46
C LYS A 69 -17.11 -11.43 -10.40
N LEU A 70 -17.02 -10.68 -11.50
CA LEU A 70 -16.24 -9.45 -11.56
C LEU A 70 -16.76 -8.39 -10.57
N LEU A 71 -18.08 -8.18 -10.51
CA LEU A 71 -18.70 -7.26 -9.56
C LEU A 71 -18.44 -7.65 -8.10
N SER A 72 -18.38 -8.96 -7.80
CA SER A 72 -18.06 -9.46 -6.45
C SER A 72 -16.66 -9.09 -5.95
N LEU A 73 -15.78 -8.58 -6.82
CA LEU A 73 -14.42 -8.13 -6.49
C LEU A 73 -14.33 -6.64 -6.11
N PHE A 74 -15.44 -5.90 -6.16
CA PHE A 74 -15.52 -4.48 -5.77
C PHE A 74 -16.05 -4.15 -4.37
N PRO A 75 -16.19 -5.08 -3.40
CA PRO A 75 -16.70 -4.69 -2.09
C PRO A 75 -15.70 -3.76 -1.40
N GLY A 76 -16.22 -2.70 -0.78
CA GLY A 76 -15.43 -1.74 -0.02
C GLY A 76 -14.68 -0.71 -0.85
N LEU A 77 -14.95 -0.60 -2.15
CA LEU A 77 -14.34 0.41 -3.03
C LEU A 77 -14.46 1.84 -2.46
N GLY A 78 -15.62 2.21 -1.89
CA GLY A 78 -15.81 3.52 -1.26
C GLY A 78 -14.86 3.77 -0.08
N TYR A 79 -14.72 2.78 0.82
CA TYR A 79 -13.75 2.84 1.92
C TYR A 79 -12.31 2.84 1.41
N ALA A 80 -12.03 2.08 0.34
CA ALA A 80 -10.72 2.09 -0.31
C ALA A 80 -10.37 3.47 -0.88
N ALA A 81 -11.34 4.15 -1.49
CA ALA A 81 -11.19 5.51 -1.98
C ALA A 81 -10.93 6.50 -0.84
N GLY A 82 -11.75 6.49 0.21
CA GLY A 82 -11.57 7.35 1.39
C GLY A 82 -10.22 7.12 2.07
N TYR A 83 -9.84 5.86 2.28
CA TYR A 83 -8.52 5.49 2.81
C TYR A 83 -7.38 6.03 1.93
N LYS A 84 -7.46 5.81 0.61
CA LYS A 84 -6.39 6.18 -0.32
C LYS A 84 -6.21 7.70 -0.44
N VAL A 85 -7.30 8.45 -0.49
CA VAL A 85 -7.26 9.92 -0.49
C VAL A 85 -6.61 10.42 0.80
N SER A 86 -7.07 9.93 1.95
CA SER A 86 -6.50 10.28 3.26
C SER A 86 -5.02 9.91 3.36
N GLN A 87 -4.65 8.74 2.84
CA GLN A 87 -3.27 8.27 2.77
C GLN A 87 -2.40 9.17 1.89
N ARG A 88 -2.90 9.63 0.74
CA ARG A 88 -2.17 10.57 -0.11
C ARG A 88 -1.96 11.90 0.61
N ILE A 89 -3.02 12.48 1.19
CA ILE A 89 -2.93 13.75 1.94
C ILE A 89 -1.88 13.63 3.06
N TYR A 90 -1.99 12.60 3.88
CA TYR A 90 -1.06 12.35 4.98
C TYR A 90 0.39 12.17 4.50
N LYS A 91 0.62 11.38 3.44
CA LYS A 91 1.99 11.17 2.92
C LYS A 91 2.59 12.42 2.28
N PHE A 92 1.81 13.14 1.48
CA PHE A 92 2.26 14.34 0.80
C PHE A 92 2.51 15.50 1.77
N GLY A 93 1.74 15.60 2.85
CA GLY A 93 1.99 16.58 3.92
C GLY A 93 3.09 16.14 4.88
N GLY A 94 3.09 14.87 5.31
CA GLY A 94 3.94 14.39 6.40
C GLY A 94 5.36 14.01 5.99
N GLN A 95 5.56 13.41 4.82
CA GLN A 95 6.90 12.97 4.41
C GLN A 95 7.89 14.12 4.20
N PRO A 96 7.52 15.27 3.60
CA PRO A 96 8.41 16.43 3.53
C PRO A 96 8.78 16.96 4.92
N TRP A 97 7.81 17.00 5.85
CA TRP A 97 8.04 17.44 7.22
C TRP A 97 9.05 16.55 7.96
N PHE A 98 8.94 15.22 7.85
CA PHE A 98 9.94 14.30 8.40
C PHE A 98 11.31 14.45 7.74
N ASN A 99 11.35 14.58 6.41
CA ASN A 99 12.61 14.80 5.69
C ASN A 99 13.29 16.10 6.14
N GLU A 100 12.52 17.17 6.34
CA GLU A 100 13.04 18.46 6.79
C GLU A 100 13.63 18.36 8.20
N ILE A 101 12.92 17.71 9.14
CA ILE A 101 13.46 17.48 10.49
C ILE A 101 14.76 16.67 10.44
N ILE A 102 14.77 15.58 9.67
CA ILE A 102 15.96 14.72 9.55
C ILE A 102 17.12 15.50 8.92
N THR A 103 16.86 16.26 7.87
CA THR A 103 17.89 17.04 7.19
C THR A 103 18.42 18.16 8.08
N ARG A 104 17.57 18.81 8.87
CA ARG A 104 18.00 19.89 9.78
C ARG A 104 18.79 19.39 10.98
N LYS A 105 18.44 18.22 11.52
CA LYS A 105 18.99 17.73 12.80
C LYS A 105 20.04 16.63 12.68
N TYR A 106 19.99 15.83 11.61
CA TYR A 106 20.75 14.57 11.53
C TYR A 106 21.58 14.43 10.24
N LYS A 107 21.62 15.45 9.37
CA LYS A 107 22.28 15.34 8.06
C LYS A 107 23.76 14.99 8.18
N ASP A 108 24.45 15.58 9.16
CA ASP A 108 25.88 15.39 9.33
C ASP A 108 26.20 13.99 9.88
N GLU A 109 25.38 13.47 10.79
CA GLU A 109 25.47 12.07 11.26
C GLU A 109 25.20 11.08 10.11
N PHE A 110 24.16 11.29 9.31
CA PHE A 110 23.89 10.40 8.17
C PHE A 110 25.02 10.47 7.13
N THR A 111 25.54 11.66 6.86
CA THR A 111 26.65 11.86 5.90
C THR A 111 27.95 11.24 6.40
N SER A 112 28.27 11.37 7.70
CA SER A 112 29.49 10.79 8.28
C SER A 112 29.44 9.26 8.34
N ILE A 113 28.29 8.68 8.67
CA ILE A 113 28.14 7.22 8.77
C ILE A 113 28.09 6.54 7.39
N PHE A 114 27.34 7.13 6.44
CA PHE A 114 27.04 6.47 5.17
C PHE A 114 27.73 7.10 3.95
N GLY A 115 28.38 8.26 4.11
CA GLY A 115 28.85 9.10 3.00
C GLY A 115 27.71 9.94 2.39
N GLU A 116 28.04 10.95 1.59
CA GLU A 116 27.07 11.94 1.10
C GLU A 116 25.91 11.34 0.29
N ARG A 117 26.23 10.46 -0.67
CA ARG A 117 25.23 9.82 -1.55
C ARG A 117 24.32 8.85 -0.79
N LYS A 118 24.89 7.92 -0.02
CA LYS A 118 24.11 6.91 0.72
C LYS A 118 23.44 7.53 1.94
N GLY A 119 24.03 8.55 2.57
CA GLY A 119 23.43 9.32 3.65
C GLY A 119 22.13 9.98 3.22
N LYS A 120 22.11 10.63 2.05
CA LYS A 120 20.87 11.19 1.48
C LYS A 120 19.78 10.13 1.26
N MET A 121 20.15 8.96 0.76
CA MET A 121 19.22 7.84 0.59
C MET A 121 18.68 7.32 1.93
N MET A 122 19.56 7.14 2.92
CA MET A 122 19.18 6.65 4.26
C MET A 122 18.27 7.63 4.98
N MET A 123 18.49 8.95 4.84
CA MET A 123 17.57 9.97 5.34
C MET A 123 16.19 9.85 4.69
N GLN A 124 16.12 9.70 3.36
CA GLN A 124 14.85 9.51 2.65
C GLN A 124 14.13 8.23 3.07
N ALA A 125 14.86 7.12 3.25
CA ALA A 125 14.32 5.87 3.72
C ALA A 125 13.78 5.98 5.16
N THR A 126 14.49 6.71 6.01
CA THR A 126 14.08 6.98 7.40
C THR A 126 12.82 7.85 7.43
N ALA A 127 12.78 8.95 6.68
CA ALA A 127 11.60 9.80 6.55
C ALA A 127 10.39 9.03 6.01
N GLY A 128 10.60 8.19 5.00
CA GLY A 128 9.58 7.30 4.46
C GLY A 128 9.08 6.29 5.49
N SER A 129 9.98 5.72 6.28
CA SER A 129 9.64 4.77 7.35
C SER A 129 8.83 5.44 8.47
N LEU A 130 9.24 6.63 8.94
CA LEU A 130 8.50 7.40 9.94
C LEU A 130 7.12 7.81 9.44
N THR A 131 7.04 8.26 8.19
CA THR A 131 5.76 8.53 7.53
C THR A 131 4.89 7.27 7.55
N GLY A 132 5.45 6.13 7.12
CA GLY A 132 4.77 4.84 7.11
C GLY A 132 4.31 4.38 8.49
N ILE A 133 5.11 4.56 9.53
CA ILE A 133 4.74 4.25 10.92
C ILE A 133 3.54 5.10 11.36
N GLY A 134 3.56 6.40 11.05
CA GLY A 134 2.46 7.29 11.39
C GLY A 134 1.17 7.05 10.57
N GLU A 135 1.18 6.20 9.52
CA GLU A 135 -0.06 5.76 8.86
C GLU A 135 -1.03 5.05 9.81
N VAL A 136 -0.62 4.70 11.03
CA VAL A 136 -1.51 4.24 12.09
C VAL A 136 -2.67 5.20 12.35
N VAL A 137 -2.52 6.50 12.11
CA VAL A 137 -3.64 7.46 12.21
C VAL A 137 -4.79 7.16 11.22
N LEU A 138 -4.49 6.46 10.13
CA LEU A 138 -5.46 6.06 9.10
C LEU A 138 -5.97 4.63 9.27
N LEU A 139 -5.54 3.94 10.33
CA LEU A 139 -5.90 2.55 10.59
C LEU A 139 -7.41 2.33 10.68
N PRO A 140 -8.24 3.26 11.21
CA PRO A 140 -9.69 3.07 11.18
C PRO A 140 -10.26 2.92 9.78
N LEU A 141 -9.81 3.74 8.83
CA LEU A 141 -10.24 3.64 7.43
C LEU A 141 -9.72 2.36 6.76
N ASP A 142 -8.48 1.94 7.08
CA ASP A 142 -7.92 0.67 6.58
C ASP A 142 -8.70 -0.53 7.09
N ALA A 143 -9.07 -0.53 8.37
CA ALA A 143 -9.86 -1.59 9.00
C ALA A 143 -11.24 -1.71 8.35
N LEU A 144 -11.94 -0.59 8.11
CA LEU A 144 -13.23 -0.58 7.42
C LEU A 144 -13.13 -1.13 6.00
N LYS A 145 -12.10 -0.71 5.24
CA LYS A 145 -11.82 -1.21 3.88
C LYS A 145 -11.60 -2.72 3.87
N ILE A 146 -10.65 -3.20 4.68
CA ILE A 146 -10.29 -4.62 4.74
C ILE A 146 -11.49 -5.43 5.15
N LYS A 147 -12.21 -5.02 6.20
CA LYS A 147 -13.37 -5.75 6.68
C LYS A 147 -14.48 -5.82 5.64
N ARG A 148 -14.74 -4.74 4.89
CA ARG A 148 -15.74 -4.79 3.81
C ARG A 148 -15.31 -5.73 2.67
N GLN A 149 -14.01 -5.86 2.38
CA GLN A 149 -13.49 -6.80 1.37
C GLN A 149 -13.60 -8.27 1.81
N VAL A 150 -13.39 -8.54 3.11
CA VAL A 150 -13.30 -9.91 3.64
C VAL A 150 -14.55 -10.40 4.38
N ASN A 151 -15.35 -9.54 4.99
CA ASN A 151 -16.59 -9.86 5.69
C ASN A 151 -17.64 -8.74 5.47
N PRO A 152 -18.32 -8.72 4.31
CA PRO A 152 -19.33 -7.70 4.01
C PRO A 152 -20.52 -7.70 4.98
N GLU A 153 -20.86 -8.87 5.54
CA GLU A 153 -22.01 -9.07 6.43
C GLU A 153 -21.88 -8.29 7.74
N ALA A 154 -20.65 -8.07 8.21
CA ALA A 154 -20.39 -7.27 9.41
C ALA A 154 -20.85 -5.80 9.33
N PHE A 155 -21.26 -5.33 8.14
CA PHE A 155 -21.74 -3.97 7.87
C PHE A 155 -23.25 -3.94 7.58
N ARG A 156 -23.94 -5.08 7.52
CA ARG A 156 -25.36 -5.12 7.13
C ARG A 156 -26.19 -4.38 8.19
N GLY A 157 -26.97 -3.39 7.76
CA GLY A 157 -27.80 -2.57 8.64
C GLY A 157 -27.06 -1.55 9.52
N ARG A 158 -25.73 -1.39 9.38
CA ARG A 158 -24.94 -0.41 10.16
C ARG A 158 -24.37 0.67 9.23
N GLY A 159 -24.71 1.93 9.50
CA GLY A 159 -24.11 3.08 8.82
C GLY A 159 -22.67 3.34 9.26
N VAL A 160 -21.88 4.06 8.44
CA VAL A 160 -20.44 4.32 8.71
C VAL A 160 -20.22 4.99 10.06
N LEU A 161 -21.00 6.03 10.38
CA LEU A 161 -20.89 6.76 11.65
C LEU A 161 -21.18 5.85 12.84
N ARG A 162 -22.22 5.01 12.73
CA ARG A 162 -22.60 4.06 13.76
C ARG A 162 -21.49 3.04 14.02
N ILE A 163 -20.88 2.50 12.96
CA ILE A 163 -19.72 1.59 13.08
C ILE A 163 -18.56 2.30 13.76
N PHE A 164 -18.28 3.55 13.38
CA PHE A 164 -17.17 4.30 13.97
C PHE A 164 -17.37 4.53 15.47
N MET A 165 -18.60 4.89 15.88
CA MET A 165 -18.95 5.09 17.29
C MET A 165 -18.96 3.80 18.10
N GLU A 166 -19.55 2.72 17.56
CA GLU A 166 -19.66 1.43 18.26
C GLU A 166 -18.31 0.70 18.38
N GLU A 167 -17.48 0.73 17.33
CA GLU A 167 -16.19 0.05 17.35
C GLU A 167 -15.09 0.89 18.03
N GLY A 168 -15.13 2.22 17.90
CA GLY A 168 -14.20 3.14 18.54
C GLY A 168 -12.72 2.72 18.40
N THR A 169 -12.07 2.49 19.54
CA THR A 169 -10.64 2.10 19.61
C THR A 169 -10.35 0.71 19.02
N THR A 170 -11.35 -0.16 18.86
CA THR A 170 -11.19 -1.47 18.21
C THR A 170 -10.78 -1.32 16.74
N LEU A 171 -11.10 -0.19 16.10
CA LEU A 171 -10.65 0.10 14.74
C LEU A 171 -9.12 0.26 14.62
N TYR A 172 -8.42 0.48 15.74
CA TYR A 172 -6.96 0.51 15.80
C TYR A 172 -6.30 -0.86 16.07
N ARG A 173 -7.08 -1.95 16.07
CA ARG A 173 -6.51 -3.31 16.18
C ARG A 173 -5.54 -3.57 15.03
N GLY A 174 -4.35 -4.04 15.39
CA GLY A 174 -3.27 -4.28 14.43
C GLY A 174 -2.35 -3.08 14.16
N TRP A 175 -2.39 -2.04 15.00
CA TRP A 175 -1.49 -0.88 14.89
C TRP A 175 -0.02 -1.28 14.91
N GLY A 176 0.40 -2.12 15.86
CA GLY A 176 1.79 -2.59 15.97
C GLY A 176 2.24 -3.34 14.71
N TRP A 177 1.37 -4.18 14.14
CA TRP A 177 1.63 -4.88 12.88
C TRP A 177 1.73 -3.94 11.68
N THR A 178 0.97 -2.84 11.69
CA THR A 178 1.04 -1.81 10.65
C THR A 178 2.37 -1.07 10.71
N MET A 179 2.82 -0.68 11.90
CA MET A 179 4.13 -0.05 12.09
C MET A 179 5.27 -1.00 11.70
N ALA A 180 5.23 -2.23 12.22
CA ALA A 180 6.25 -3.26 11.97
C ALA A 180 6.35 -3.62 10.48
N ARG A 181 5.26 -3.55 9.72
CA ARG A 181 5.23 -3.74 8.26
C ARG A 181 5.89 -2.57 7.53
N ASN A 182 5.52 -1.34 7.90
CA ASN A 182 5.83 -0.16 7.09
C ASN A 182 7.30 0.28 7.17
N ALA A 183 7.97 0.04 8.30
CA ALA A 183 9.39 0.36 8.45
C ALA A 183 10.30 -0.48 7.51
N PRO A 184 10.38 -1.83 7.61
CA PRO A 184 11.22 -2.64 6.75
C PRO A 184 10.79 -2.57 5.27
N GLY A 185 9.47 -2.43 5.02
CA GLY A 185 8.96 -2.22 3.66
C GLY A 185 9.50 -0.94 3.01
N SER A 186 9.68 0.14 3.77
CA SER A 186 10.24 1.39 3.26
C SER A 186 11.73 1.26 2.96
N PHE A 187 12.51 0.66 3.85
CA PHE A 187 13.93 0.39 3.58
C PHE A 187 14.13 -0.50 2.34
N ALA A 188 13.34 -1.56 2.21
CA ALA A 188 13.39 -2.41 1.02
C ALA A 188 13.02 -1.65 -0.26
N LEU A 189 12.03 -0.74 -0.19
CA LEU A 189 11.65 0.12 -1.31
C LEU A 189 12.82 0.99 -1.80
N PHE A 190 13.40 1.79 -0.90
CA PHE A 190 14.46 2.72 -1.28
C PHE A 190 15.77 2.01 -1.59
N GLY A 191 16.14 1.00 -0.79
CA GLY A 191 17.36 0.22 -0.96
C GLY A 191 17.38 -0.53 -2.29
N ALA A 192 16.32 -1.28 -2.62
CA ALA A 192 16.28 -2.00 -3.89
C ALA A 192 16.21 -1.04 -5.08
N SER A 193 15.45 0.06 -5.00
CA SER A 193 15.49 1.09 -6.06
C SER A 193 16.88 1.68 -6.28
N ALA A 194 17.64 1.93 -5.21
CA ALA A 194 19.00 2.46 -5.31
C ALA A 194 19.97 1.43 -5.91
N VAL A 195 19.92 0.19 -5.42
CA VAL A 195 20.74 -0.92 -5.94
C VAL A 195 20.47 -1.14 -7.43
N THR A 196 19.20 -1.14 -7.85
CA THR A 196 18.86 -1.27 -9.26
C THR A 196 19.40 -0.10 -10.08
N LYS A 197 19.28 1.14 -9.60
CA LYS A 197 19.85 2.29 -10.32
C LYS A 197 21.35 2.18 -10.48
N GLU A 198 22.07 1.89 -9.40
CA GLU A 198 23.53 1.95 -9.36
C GLU A 198 24.19 0.73 -10.01
N TYR A 199 23.79 -0.47 -9.60
CA TYR A 199 24.48 -1.70 -9.98
C TYR A 199 23.87 -2.38 -11.21
N VAL A 200 22.56 -2.23 -11.45
CA VAL A 200 21.89 -2.87 -12.60
C VAL A 200 21.84 -1.94 -13.80
N LEU A 201 21.62 -0.64 -13.58
CA LEU A 201 21.38 0.34 -14.64
C LEU A 201 22.54 1.33 -14.84
N GLY A 202 23.61 1.25 -14.05
CA GLY A 202 24.80 2.10 -14.17
C GLY A 202 24.55 3.59 -13.92
N VAL A 203 23.50 3.95 -13.19
CA VAL A 203 23.15 5.35 -12.90
C VAL A 203 24.03 5.88 -11.77
N THR A 204 24.97 6.76 -12.15
CA THR A 204 25.87 7.45 -11.21
C THR A 204 25.28 8.75 -10.67
N ASP A 205 24.52 9.48 -11.50
CA ASP A 205 23.78 10.68 -11.11
C ASP A 205 22.27 10.44 -11.20
N TYR A 206 21.62 10.32 -10.05
CA TYR A 206 20.18 10.03 -9.96
C TYR A 206 19.32 11.16 -10.55
N SER A 207 19.83 12.39 -10.62
CA SER A 207 19.09 13.52 -11.21
C SER A 207 18.97 13.42 -12.73
N LYS A 208 19.90 12.72 -13.37
CA LYS A 208 19.95 12.49 -14.82
C LYS A 208 19.36 11.14 -15.23
N ALA A 209 18.83 10.38 -14.28
CA ALA A 209 18.21 9.09 -14.57
C ALA A 209 17.02 9.26 -15.54
N THR A 210 17.01 8.48 -16.61
CA THR A 210 15.93 8.52 -17.59
C THR A 210 14.60 8.07 -16.97
N TRP A 211 13.49 8.35 -17.65
CA TRP A 211 12.19 7.85 -17.22
C TRP A 211 12.18 6.32 -17.10
N THR A 212 12.74 5.61 -18.08
CA THR A 212 12.83 4.15 -18.08
C THR A 212 13.66 3.62 -16.92
N GLN A 213 14.81 4.23 -16.62
CA GLN A 213 15.64 3.84 -15.48
C GLN A 213 14.92 4.05 -14.14
N ASN A 214 14.23 5.19 -13.98
CA ASN A 214 13.41 5.45 -12.80
C ASN A 214 12.24 4.47 -12.67
N PHE A 215 11.62 4.10 -13.79
CA PHE A 215 10.52 3.16 -13.85
C PHE A 215 10.95 1.74 -13.45
N ILE A 216 12.04 1.22 -14.02
CA ILE A 216 12.59 -0.10 -13.68
C ILE A 216 12.98 -0.15 -12.19
N ALA A 217 13.69 0.87 -11.71
CA ALA A 217 14.08 0.96 -10.31
C ALA A 217 12.87 1.05 -9.36
N SER A 218 11.78 1.68 -9.79
CA SER A 218 10.53 1.73 -9.01
C SER A 218 9.84 0.39 -8.92
N ILE A 219 9.82 -0.38 -10.01
CA ILE A 219 9.27 -1.74 -9.99
C ILE A 219 10.09 -2.59 -9.03
N ALA A 220 11.42 -2.59 -9.16
CA ALA A 220 12.30 -3.37 -8.29
C ALA A 220 12.11 -3.01 -6.80
N GLY A 221 12.10 -1.71 -6.49
CA GLY A 221 11.80 -1.21 -5.15
C GLY A 221 10.43 -1.65 -4.62
N ALA A 222 9.38 -1.47 -5.42
CA ALA A 222 8.03 -1.84 -5.02
C ALA A 222 7.88 -3.36 -4.81
N VAL A 223 8.48 -4.18 -5.67
CA VAL A 223 8.48 -5.64 -5.53
C VAL A 223 9.23 -6.07 -4.27
N ALA A 224 10.41 -5.51 -4.01
CA ALA A 224 11.17 -5.79 -2.79
C ALA A 224 10.37 -5.40 -1.53
N SER A 225 9.80 -4.19 -1.52
CA SER A 225 8.95 -3.69 -0.44
C SER A 225 7.76 -4.60 -0.15
N ILE A 226 7.00 -4.99 -1.18
CA ILE A 226 5.82 -5.86 -1.05
C ILE A 226 6.24 -7.25 -0.55
N THR A 227 7.37 -7.77 -1.04
CA THR A 227 7.86 -9.12 -0.67
C THR A 227 8.29 -9.16 0.80
N ILE A 228 9.05 -8.16 1.25
CA ILE A 228 9.48 -8.05 2.66
C ILE A 228 8.29 -7.82 3.59
N ALA A 229 7.30 -7.04 3.16
CA ALA A 229 6.09 -6.78 3.94
C ALA A 229 5.09 -7.96 3.96
N ALA A 230 5.20 -8.92 3.02
CA ALA A 230 4.18 -9.95 2.79
C ALA A 230 3.86 -10.81 4.04
N PRO A 231 4.85 -11.28 4.83
CA PRO A 231 4.54 -12.07 6.02
C PRO A 231 3.68 -11.30 7.04
N LEU A 232 4.03 -10.03 7.30
CA LEU A 232 3.31 -9.17 8.23
C LEU A 232 1.92 -8.79 7.68
N ASP A 233 1.79 -8.64 6.37
CA ASP A 233 0.51 -8.41 5.70
C ASP A 233 -0.48 -9.55 5.90
N THR A 234 0.00 -10.78 5.77
CA THR A 234 -0.83 -11.97 5.96
C THR A 234 -1.28 -12.08 7.41
N VAL A 235 -0.37 -11.88 8.36
CA VAL A 235 -0.70 -11.89 9.80
C VAL A 235 -1.73 -10.78 10.13
N LYS A 236 -1.47 -9.54 9.71
CA LYS A 236 -2.39 -8.41 9.91
C LYS A 236 -3.77 -8.69 9.32
N THR A 237 -3.82 -9.21 8.09
CA THR A 237 -5.09 -9.50 7.40
C THR A 237 -5.91 -10.54 8.14
N ARG A 238 -5.27 -11.56 8.73
CA ARG A 238 -5.98 -12.58 9.54
C ARG A 238 -6.48 -12.06 10.87
N ILE A 239 -5.69 -11.23 11.56
CA ILE A 239 -6.12 -10.57 12.80
C ILE A 239 -7.35 -9.69 12.53
N GLN A 240 -7.34 -8.93 11.43
CA GLN A 240 -8.44 -8.03 11.08
C GLN A 240 -9.67 -8.76 10.51
N ASN A 241 -9.49 -9.96 9.96
CA ASN A 241 -10.59 -10.80 9.49
C ASN A 241 -11.32 -11.54 10.64
N ALA A 242 -10.69 -11.70 11.81
CA ALA A 242 -11.35 -12.31 12.96
C ALA A 242 -12.61 -11.52 13.38
N ASN A 243 -13.60 -12.21 13.94
CA ASN A 243 -14.84 -11.60 14.42
C ASN A 243 -14.55 -10.49 15.43
N PHE A 244 -15.37 -9.43 15.46
CA PHE A 244 -15.15 -8.27 16.33
C PHE A 244 -15.05 -8.65 17.81
N GLU A 245 -15.81 -9.68 18.20
CA GLU A 245 -15.90 -10.21 19.56
C GLU A 245 -14.67 -11.03 19.98
N GLN A 246 -13.88 -11.55 19.03
CA GLN A 246 -12.70 -12.36 19.33
C GLN A 246 -11.41 -11.60 19.00
N LYS A 247 -10.67 -11.22 20.03
CA LYS A 247 -9.29 -10.73 19.88
C LYS A 247 -8.36 -11.92 19.66
N VAL A 248 -7.86 -12.09 18.44
CA VAL A 248 -6.85 -13.12 18.13
C VAL A 248 -5.45 -12.51 18.25
N PRO A 249 -4.59 -12.97 19.17
CA PRO A 249 -3.21 -12.53 19.26
C PRO A 249 -2.43 -12.86 17.98
N GLY A 250 -1.56 -11.97 17.54
CA GLY A 250 -0.76 -12.21 16.33
C GLY A 250 0.18 -13.41 16.44
N VAL A 251 0.67 -13.71 17.64
CA VAL A 251 1.47 -14.91 17.92
C VAL A 251 0.66 -16.18 17.64
N THR A 252 -0.63 -16.20 17.99
CA THR A 252 -1.54 -17.31 17.67
C THR A 252 -1.68 -17.46 16.15
N VAL A 253 -1.86 -16.35 15.43
CA VAL A 253 -1.93 -16.38 13.96
C VAL A 253 -0.66 -16.93 13.32
N ILE A 254 0.52 -16.53 13.82
CA ILE A 254 1.82 -17.02 13.36
C ILE A 254 1.96 -18.52 13.62
N LYS A 255 1.60 -18.97 14.83
CA LYS A 255 1.64 -20.38 15.21
C LYS A 255 0.70 -21.21 14.33
N ASP A 256 -0.51 -20.72 14.07
CA ASP A 256 -1.49 -21.39 13.21
C ASP A 256 -1.02 -21.47 11.76
N LEU A 257 -0.43 -20.39 11.23
CA LEU A 257 0.16 -20.37 9.89
C LEU A 257 1.25 -21.44 9.76
N LEU A 258 2.21 -21.46 10.69
CA LEU A 258 3.32 -22.41 10.64
C LEU A 258 2.86 -23.86 10.83
N ARG A 259 2.02 -24.11 11.83
CA ARG A 259 1.62 -25.48 12.20
C ARG A 259 0.63 -26.10 11.22
N ASN A 260 -0.33 -25.33 10.71
CA ASN A 260 -1.45 -25.88 9.94
C ASN A 260 -1.31 -25.68 8.43
N GLU A 261 -0.52 -24.71 7.98
CA GLU A 261 -0.45 -24.32 6.56
C GLU A 261 0.97 -24.28 5.99
N GLY A 262 1.97 -24.19 6.85
CA GLY A 262 3.39 -24.15 6.50
C GLY A 262 3.92 -22.74 6.20
N PRO A 263 5.26 -22.58 6.10
CA PRO A 263 5.91 -21.26 5.96
C PRO A 263 5.53 -20.48 4.69
N SER A 264 5.16 -21.16 3.60
CA SER A 264 4.72 -20.50 2.37
C SER A 264 3.39 -19.76 2.53
N ALA A 265 2.59 -20.09 3.54
CA ALA A 265 1.30 -19.45 3.81
C ALA A 265 1.43 -17.95 4.13
N PHE A 266 2.57 -17.51 4.65
CA PHE A 266 2.88 -16.10 4.89
C PHE A 266 2.89 -15.24 3.62
N PHE A 267 3.05 -15.86 2.45
CA PHE A 267 3.14 -15.19 1.16
C PHE A 267 1.87 -15.34 0.31
N LYS A 268 0.78 -15.86 0.89
CA LYS A 268 -0.53 -15.91 0.21
C LYS A 268 -0.93 -14.51 -0.26
N GLY A 269 -1.34 -14.40 -1.51
CA GLY A 269 -1.71 -13.11 -2.11
C GLY A 269 -0.53 -12.22 -2.54
N LEU A 270 0.72 -12.69 -2.45
CA LEU A 270 1.88 -11.95 -2.97
C LEU A 270 1.85 -11.84 -4.50
N THR A 271 1.59 -12.95 -5.20
CA THR A 271 1.56 -13.03 -6.66
C THR A 271 0.66 -11.96 -7.31
N PRO A 272 -0.65 -11.85 -6.97
CA PRO A 272 -1.49 -10.82 -7.58
C PRO A 272 -0.99 -9.40 -7.30
N LYS A 273 -0.37 -9.14 -6.13
CA LYS A 273 0.21 -7.82 -5.82
C LYS A 273 1.40 -7.49 -6.70
N ILE A 274 2.32 -8.44 -6.91
CA ILE A 274 3.52 -8.24 -7.73
C ILE A 274 3.14 -8.03 -9.20
N LEU A 275 2.23 -8.86 -9.74
CA LEU A 275 1.84 -8.83 -11.15
C LEU A 275 1.32 -7.46 -11.60
N VAL A 276 0.68 -6.72 -10.70
CA VAL A 276 0.11 -5.41 -11.05
C VAL A 276 1.04 -4.24 -10.78
N VAL A 277 2.23 -4.44 -10.18
CA VAL A 277 3.12 -3.32 -9.83
C VAL A 277 3.43 -2.46 -11.05
N GLY A 278 3.93 -3.07 -12.13
CA GLY A 278 4.25 -2.36 -13.37
C GLY A 278 3.03 -1.66 -13.99
N PRO A 279 1.96 -2.40 -14.35
CA PRO A 279 0.75 -1.82 -14.93
C PRO A 279 0.15 -0.69 -14.08
N LYS A 280 0.09 -0.87 -12.77
CA LYS A 280 -0.43 0.12 -11.82
C LYS A 280 0.43 1.38 -11.80
N LEU A 281 1.76 1.25 -11.83
CA LEU A 281 2.67 2.39 -11.86
C LEU A 281 2.52 3.19 -13.15
N VAL A 282 2.45 2.53 -14.32
CA VAL A 282 2.22 3.19 -15.61
C VAL A 282 0.90 3.93 -15.60
N PHE A 283 -0.19 3.24 -15.23
CA PHE A 283 -1.53 3.83 -15.19
C PHE A 283 -1.59 5.07 -14.29
N SER A 284 -1.03 4.96 -13.08
CA SER A 284 -1.01 6.06 -12.11
C SER A 284 -0.21 7.25 -12.61
N TYR A 285 0.95 7.00 -13.24
CA TYR A 285 1.82 8.02 -13.80
C TYR A 285 1.14 8.75 -14.95
N THR A 286 0.58 8.01 -15.92
CA THR A 286 -0.13 8.58 -17.08
C THR A 286 -1.28 9.47 -16.62
N LEU A 287 -2.12 8.98 -15.69
CA LEU A 287 -3.21 9.80 -15.17
C LEU A 287 -2.73 11.02 -14.39
N ALA A 288 -1.67 10.91 -13.60
CA ALA A 288 -1.13 12.07 -12.90
C ALA A 288 -0.61 13.13 -13.89
N GLN A 289 0.09 12.71 -14.94
CA GLN A 289 0.59 13.59 -16.00
C GLN A 289 -0.53 14.27 -16.80
N SER A 290 -1.68 13.61 -16.99
CA SER A 290 -2.81 14.22 -17.69
C SER A 290 -3.69 15.08 -16.77
N LEU A 291 -3.98 14.61 -15.55
CA LEU A 291 -4.95 15.25 -14.66
C LEU A 291 -4.39 16.46 -13.92
N ILE A 292 -3.12 16.43 -13.50
CA ILE A 292 -2.54 17.57 -12.76
C ILE A 292 -2.53 18.85 -13.62
N PRO A 293 -2.04 18.83 -14.87
CA PRO A 293 -2.10 20.03 -15.73
C PRO A 293 -3.53 20.41 -16.09
N LEU A 294 -4.44 19.44 -16.22
CA LEU A 294 -5.85 19.71 -16.47
C LEU A 294 -6.48 20.50 -15.32
N PHE A 295 -6.31 20.05 -14.07
CA PHE A 295 -6.83 20.78 -12.91
C PHE A 295 -6.16 22.14 -12.72
N GLY A 296 -4.88 22.27 -13.04
CA GLY A 296 -4.17 23.56 -12.99
C GLY A 296 -4.71 24.63 -13.94
N LYS A 297 -5.60 24.28 -14.88
CA LYS A 297 -6.33 25.27 -15.70
C LYS A 297 -7.54 25.87 -14.97
N TYR A 298 -8.01 25.23 -13.90
CA TYR A 298 -9.27 25.56 -13.23
C TYR A 298 -9.09 26.03 -11.78
N VAL A 299 -7.92 25.86 -11.18
CA VAL A 299 -7.55 26.26 -9.80
C VAL A 299 -6.14 26.80 -9.72
#